data_AF-A0A2V6PJR2-F1
#
_entry.id   AF-A0A2V6PJR2-F1
#
_cell.length_a   1.000
_cell.length_b   1.000
_cell.length_c   1.000
_cell.angle_alpha   90.00
_cell.angle_beta   90.00
_cell.angle_gamma   90.00
#
_symmetry.space_group_name_H-M   'P 1'
#
loop_
_entity.id
_entity.type
_entity.pdbx_description
1 polymer ?
#
loop_
_entity_poly.entity_id
_entity_poly.type
_entity_poly.pdbx_seq_one_letter_code
_entity_poly.pdbx_strand_id
1 'polypeptide(L)' 'MTPRTPTSDELRHAFQCGFESIDAGDGFYHGFDGYLSLLGYEKQPDAGCTCSDGGAHGHLPECRWVKS' A
#
# COMPACT_ATOMS: atom_id res chain seq x y z
N MET A 1 -1.27 17.86 -11.66
CA MET A 1 -2.21 17.15 -10.77
C MET A 1 -1.45 16.73 -9.53
N THR A 2 -1.90 17.12 -8.34
CA THR A 2 -1.25 16.71 -7.09
C THR A 2 -1.50 15.22 -6.89
N PRO A 3 -0.48 14.38 -6.63
CA PRO A 3 -0.71 12.96 -6.36
C PRO A 3 -1.62 12.82 -5.13
N ARG A 4 -2.76 12.15 -5.30
CA ARG A 4 -3.70 11.84 -4.21
C ARG A 4 -3.11 10.69 -3.40
N THR A 5 -3.18 10.81 -2.08
CA THR A 5 -2.80 9.75 -1.16
C THR A 5 -4.03 8.89 -0.80
N PRO A 6 -3.87 7.58 -0.59
CA PRO A 6 -4.91 6.74 -0.05
C PRO A 6 -5.38 7.26 1.31
N THR A 7 -6.69 7.28 1.52
CA THR A 7 -7.28 7.54 2.83
C THR A 7 -7.07 6.33 3.75
N SER A 8 -7.22 6.52 5.07
CA SER A 8 -7.10 5.42 6.04
C SER A 8 -8.10 4.29 5.78
N ASP A 9 -9.30 4.60 5.30
CA ASP A 9 -10.31 3.60 4.98
C ASP A 9 -9.96 2.81 3.71
N GLU A 10 -9.39 3.46 2.69
CA GLU A 10 -8.89 2.79 1.49
C GLU A 10 -7.68 1.91 1.82
N LEU A 11 -6.78 2.36 2.69
CA LEU A 11 -5.67 1.53 3.18
C LEU A 11 -6.17 0.32 3.95
N ARG A 12 -7.14 0.50 4.86
CA ARG A 12 -7.73 -0.64 5.59
C ARG A 12 -8.32 -1.68 4.64
N HIS A 13 -9.01 -1.25 3.58
CA HIS A 13 -9.52 -2.17 2.55
C HIS A 13 -8.39 -2.80 1.73
N ALA A 14 -7.33 -2.06 1.39
CA ALA A 14 -6.17 -2.63 0.73
C ALA A 14 -5.53 -3.76 1.57
N PHE A 15 -5.38 -3.56 2.88
CA PHE A 15 -4.92 -4.61 3.81
C PHE A 15 -5.85 -5.82 3.80
N GLN A 16 -7.17 -5.61 3.87
CA GLN A 16 -8.15 -6.68 3.79
C GLN A 16 -8.02 -7.49 2.48
N CYS A 17 -7.95 -6.81 1.33
CA CYS A 17 -7.74 -7.46 0.03
C CYS A 17 -6.41 -8.22 -0.02
N GLY A 18 -5.36 -7.73 0.63
CA GLY A 18 -4.09 -8.44 0.74
C GLY A 18 -4.22 -9.76 1.51
N PHE A 19 -4.95 -9.78 2.62
CA PHE A 19 -5.20 -11.01 3.36
C PHE A 19 -6.10 -11.98 2.59
N GLU A 20 -7.15 -11.49 1.94
CA GLU A 20 -8.01 -12.32 1.07
C GLU A 20 -7.22 -12.93 -0.09
N SER A 21 -6.24 -12.20 -0.63
CA SER A 21 -5.36 -12.72 -1.67
C SER A 21 -4.46 -13.86 -1.16
N ILE A 22 -4.01 -13.81 0.11
CA ILE A 22 -3.30 -14.94 0.74
C ILE A 22 -4.22 -16.15 0.83
N ASP A 23 -5.45 -15.95 1.30
CA ASP A 23 -6.44 -17.02 1.44
C ASP A 23 -6.79 -17.65 0.08
N ALA A 24 -6.72 -16.87 -1.00
CA ALA A 24 -6.90 -17.33 -2.38
C ALA A 24 -5.67 -18.07 -2.97
N GLY A 25 -4.54 -18.10 -2.26
CA GLY A 25 -3.31 -18.78 -2.68
C GLY A 25 -2.28 -17.89 -3.38
N ASP A 26 -2.54 -16.59 -3.46
CA ASP A 26 -1.59 -15.58 -3.97
C ASP A 26 -0.77 -14.95 -2.82
N GLY A 27 0.06 -13.95 -3.15
CA GLY A 27 0.80 -13.17 -2.15
C GLY A 27 0.00 -11.96 -1.65
N PHE A 28 0.25 -11.52 -0.42
CA PHE A 28 -0.36 -10.32 0.18
C PHE A 28 -0.36 -9.09 -0.76
N TYR A 29 0.79 -8.80 -1.37
CA TYR A 29 0.94 -7.64 -2.24
C TYR A 29 0.15 -7.74 -3.55
N HIS A 30 -0.25 -8.94 -3.99
CA HIS A 30 -1.10 -9.10 -5.17
C HIS A 30 -2.47 -8.45 -4.95
N GLY A 31 -3.13 -8.76 -3.83
CA GLY A 31 -4.38 -8.12 -3.44
C GLY A 31 -4.21 -6.67 -3.01
N PHE A 32 -3.21 -6.37 -2.19
CA PHE A 32 -2.97 -5.03 -1.65
C PHE A 32 -2.65 -4.00 -2.75
N ASP A 33 -1.64 -4.27 -3.59
CA ASP A 33 -1.25 -3.37 -4.68
C ASP A 33 -2.34 -3.32 -5.77
N GLY A 34 -3.02 -4.45 -6.01
CA GLY A 34 -4.12 -4.55 -6.98
C GLY A 34 -5.29 -3.64 -6.63
N TYR A 35 -5.71 -3.62 -5.37
CA TYR A 35 -6.79 -2.75 -4.91
C TYR A 35 -6.44 -1.26 -5.04
N LEU A 36 -5.24 -0.86 -4.63
CA LEU A 36 -4.80 0.54 -4.74
C LEU A 36 -4.64 0.97 -6.20
N SER A 37 -4.14 0.09 -7.07
CA SER A 37 -4.05 0.34 -8.51
C SER A 37 -5.43 0.52 -9.15
N LEU A 38 -6.44 -0.26 -8.73
CA LEU A 38 -7.82 -0.13 -9.19
C LEU A 38 -8.43 1.23 -8.85
N LEU A 39 -8.08 1.79 -7.68
CA LEU A 39 -8.50 3.13 -7.26
C LEU A 39 -7.71 4.25 -7.96
N GLY A 40 -6.76 3.91 -8.84
CA GLY A 40 -5.95 4.87 -9.60
C GLY A 40 -4.75 5.41 -8.83
N TYR A 41 -4.35 4.77 -7.74
CA TYR A 41 -3.09 5.09 -7.08
C TYR A 41 -1.92 4.48 -7.83
N GLU A 42 -0.76 5.14 -7.74
CA GLU A 42 0.49 4.64 -8.28
C GLU A 42 1.49 4.38 -7.16
N LYS A 43 2.07 3.18 -7.16
CA LYS A 43 3.15 2.83 -6.25
C LYS A 43 4.39 3.65 -6.58
N GLN A 44 4.93 4.35 -5.60
CA GLN A 44 6.16 5.10 -5.82
C GLN A 44 7.35 4.15 -5.91
N PRO A 45 8.18 4.23 -6.97
CA PRO A 45 9.28 3.29 -7.18
C PRO A 45 10.41 3.46 -6.15
N ASP A 46 10.57 4.67 -5.59
CA ASP A 46 11.78 5.05 -4.83
C ASP A 46 11.52 5.99 -3.63
N ALA A 47 10.28 6.04 -3.13
CA ALA A 47 10.02 6.75 -1.88
C ALA A 47 10.55 5.91 -0.71
N GLY A 48 11.60 6.38 -0.04
CA GLY A 48 11.93 5.90 1.30
C GLY A 48 10.71 6.03 2.22
N CYS A 49 10.58 5.14 3.21
CA CYS A 49 9.54 5.28 4.25
C CYS A 49 9.63 6.71 4.79
N THR A 50 8.53 7.46 4.79
CA THR A 50 8.46 8.77 5.49
C THR A 50 8.38 8.61 7.00
N CYS A 51 8.42 7.36 7.46
CA CYS A 51 8.40 6.93 8.84
C CYS A 51 9.67 7.39 9.57
N SER A 52 9.50 7.88 10.79
CA SER A 52 10.60 8.39 11.61
C SER A 52 11.70 7.36 11.89
N ASP A 53 11.39 6.07 11.78
CA ASP A 53 12.30 4.95 12.00
C ASP A 53 12.87 4.36 10.69
N GLY A 54 12.66 5.03 9.55
CA GLY A 54 13.10 4.55 8.24
C GLY A 54 12.42 3.25 7.79
N GLY A 55 11.31 2.86 8.43
CA GLY A 55 10.59 1.63 8.10
C GLY A 55 11.07 0.37 8.83
N ALA A 56 11.82 0.54 9.92
CA ALA A 56 12.25 -0.56 10.79
C ALA A 56 11.07 -1.37 11.37
N HIS A 57 9.89 -0.75 11.52
CA HIS A 57 8.66 -1.41 11.95
C HIS A 57 7.94 -2.25 10.86
N GLY A 58 8.48 -2.31 9.62
CA GLY A 58 8.13 -3.36 8.66
C GLY A 58 7.17 -3.01 7.52
N HIS A 59 6.64 -1.79 7.43
CA HIS A 59 5.68 -1.38 6.38
C HIS A 59 6.30 -0.62 5.19
N LEU A 60 7.58 -0.85 4.90
CA LEU A 60 8.32 -0.16 3.83
C LEU A 60 7.62 -0.22 2.45
N PRO A 61 7.06 -1.37 2.02
CA PRO A 61 6.35 -1.46 0.75
C PRO A 61 5.01 -0.69 0.74
N GLU A 62 4.29 -0.65 1.86
CA GLU A 62 3.00 0.03 2.01
C GLU A 62 3.18 1.55 2.09
N CYS A 63 4.25 2.03 2.73
CA CYS A 63 4.56 3.46 2.83
C CYS A 63 4.82 4.14 1.47
N ARG A 64 5.13 3.37 0.42
CA ARG A 64 5.26 3.89 -0.95
C ARG A 64 3.95 4.38 -1.54
N TRP A 65 2.82 3.94 -0.98
CA TRP A 65 1.47 4.35 -1.36
C TRP A 65 0.97 5.54 -0.55
N VAL A 66 1.40 5.65 0.71
CA VAL A 66 1.00 6.70 1.66
C VAL A 66 2.00 7.86 1.59
N LYS A 67 2.00 8.58 0.46
CA LYS A 67 2.81 9.80 0.32
C LYS A 67 2.50 10.77 1.49
N SER A 68 3.53 11.45 1.99
CA SER A 68 3.41 12.57 2.95
C SER A 68 3.73 13.87 2.24
#